data_AF-A0AAV6Y7X8-F1
#
_entry.id   AF-A0AAV6Y7X8-F1
#
_cell.length_a   1.000
_cell.length_b   1.000
_cell.length_c   1.000
_cell.angle_alpha   90.00
_cell.angle_beta   90.00
_cell.angle_gamma   90.00
#
_symmetry.space_group_name_H-M   'P 1'
#
loop_
_entity.id
_entity.type
_entity.pdbx_description
1 polymer ?
#
loop_
_entity_poly.entity_id
_entity_poly.type
_entity_poly.pdbx_seq_one_letter_code
_entity_poly.pdbx_strand_id
1 'polypeptide(L)'
;MERQNNAKNSVIEQCHAIYSVVLFTHAIFGVSGAPTRNQKTFRPKKSAPSGSKGLQLKKHIDATLGSGNLREAVRLPPGEDLNEWLAVNSKYRFISNDFSSLISPVDFFNQVNILYGTLTEFCTSSRCPTMSAGPKYKYRWADGVTIKKPIEVSAPKYVEYLMDWIEAQLDDESIFPQKLGAAFPPNFLDVVITISKRLFRVYTHIYHSHFQKIVSLKEEAHLNTCFKHFVLFTWEFCLIDKVELAPLSEIVESILQG
;
A
#
# COMPACT_ATOMS: atom_id res chain seq x y z
N MET A 1 -24.05 23.23 4.22
CA MET A 1 -24.58 21.84 4.24
C MET A 1 -24.41 21.14 2.88
N GLU A 2 -24.78 21.75 1.75
CA GLU A 2 -24.59 21.16 0.40
C GLU A 2 -23.14 20.91 -0.04
N ARG A 3 -22.18 21.76 0.34
CA ARG A 3 -20.76 21.59 -0.05
C ARG A 3 -20.07 20.38 0.60
N GLN A 4 -20.52 19.94 1.78
CA GLN A 4 -20.00 18.73 2.45
C GLN A 4 -20.59 17.45 1.84
N ASN A 5 -21.84 17.49 1.33
CA ASN A 5 -22.45 16.36 0.64
C ASN A 5 -21.82 16.12 -0.74
N ASN A 6 -21.46 17.17 -1.48
CA ASN A 6 -20.77 17.03 -2.76
C ASN A 6 -19.35 16.45 -2.63
N ALA A 7 -18.62 16.76 -1.56
CA ALA A 7 -17.29 16.20 -1.31
C ALA A 7 -17.33 14.72 -0.88
N LYS A 8 -18.36 14.31 -0.12
CA LYS A 8 -18.60 12.90 0.20
C LYS A 8 -18.97 12.10 -1.05
N ASN A 9 -19.81 12.65 -1.92
CA ASN A 9 -20.24 11.98 -3.15
C ASN A 9 -19.09 11.79 -4.15
N SER A 10 -18.14 12.71 -4.28
CA SER A 10 -17.02 12.55 -5.22
C SER A 10 -15.99 11.50 -4.78
N VAL A 11 -15.82 11.31 -3.46
CA VAL A 11 -14.96 10.25 -2.91
C VAL A 11 -15.61 8.88 -3.09
N ILE A 12 -16.94 8.81 -2.94
CA ILE A 12 -17.74 7.60 -3.19
C ILE A 12 -17.68 7.20 -4.67
N GLU A 13 -17.80 8.15 -5.60
CA GLU A 13 -17.67 7.88 -7.05
C GLU A 13 -16.26 7.39 -7.43
N GLN A 14 -15.20 7.95 -6.84
CA GLN A 14 -13.82 7.49 -7.05
C GLN A 14 -13.58 6.08 -6.49
N CYS A 15 -14.17 5.73 -5.35
CA CYS A 15 -14.13 4.38 -4.79
C CYS A 15 -14.96 3.37 -5.61
N HIS A 16 -16.10 3.78 -6.19
CA HIS A 16 -16.93 2.93 -7.05
C HIS A 16 -16.25 2.58 -8.38
N ALA A 17 -15.45 3.49 -8.94
CA ALA A 17 -14.65 3.23 -10.14
C ALA A 17 -13.58 2.15 -9.89
N ILE A 18 -12.99 2.12 -8.70
CA ILE A 18 -12.00 1.11 -8.26
C ILE A 18 -12.66 -0.25 -8.06
N TYR A 19 -13.85 -0.29 -7.46
CA TYR A 19 -14.59 -1.54 -7.21
C TYR A 19 -15.07 -2.25 -8.50
N SER A 20 -15.32 -1.51 -9.58
CA SER A 20 -15.77 -2.09 -10.85
C SER A 20 -14.69 -2.91 -11.57
N VAL A 21 -13.41 -2.73 -11.23
CA VAL A 21 -12.27 -3.43 -11.85
C VAL A 21 -11.94 -4.75 -11.13
N VAL A 22 -12.26 -4.86 -9.83
CA VAL A 22 -11.90 -6.01 -8.96
C VAL A 22 -12.63 -7.30 -9.31
N LEU A 23 -13.80 -7.23 -9.95
CA LEU A 23 -14.62 -8.41 -10.27
C LEU A 23 -14.09 -9.26 -11.43
N PHE A 24 -13.01 -8.88 -12.12
CA PHE A 24 -12.60 -9.51 -13.37
C PHE A 24 -11.36 -10.44 -13.30
N THR A 25 -10.60 -10.50 -12.20
CA THR A 25 -9.23 -11.08 -12.22
C THR A 25 -8.93 -12.28 -11.29
N HIS A 26 -9.92 -12.89 -10.63
CA HIS A 26 -9.72 -14.00 -9.67
C HIS A 26 -9.59 -15.43 -10.26
N ALA A 27 -9.16 -15.58 -11.50
CA ALA A 27 -8.93 -16.91 -12.06
C ALA A 27 -7.55 -16.92 -12.71
N ILE A 28 -6.52 -17.52 -12.07
CA ILE A 28 -5.32 -18.16 -12.68
C ILE A 28 -4.16 -18.34 -11.66
N PHE A 29 -4.02 -19.58 -11.18
CA PHE A 29 -2.80 -20.30 -10.70
C PHE A 29 -2.20 -20.10 -9.30
N GLY A 30 -1.88 -21.26 -8.70
CA GLY A 30 -0.99 -21.42 -7.54
C GLY A 30 0.09 -22.48 -7.77
N VAL A 31 0.99 -22.68 -6.78
CA VAL A 31 1.63 -23.94 -6.28
C VAL A 31 2.97 -23.66 -5.56
N SER A 32 3.27 -24.54 -4.60
CA SER A 32 4.10 -24.46 -3.38
C SER A 32 5.58 -24.96 -3.50
N GLY A 33 6.44 -24.70 -2.48
CA GLY A 33 7.73 -25.42 -2.28
C GLY A 33 8.67 -24.91 -1.17
N ALA A 34 9.35 -25.82 -0.45
CA ALA A 34 9.84 -25.74 0.94
C ALA A 34 11.40 -25.60 1.12
N PRO A 35 11.98 -25.47 2.35
CA PRO A 35 13.03 -24.47 2.69
C PRO A 35 14.42 -24.97 3.19
N THR A 36 15.40 -24.05 3.37
CA THR A 36 16.40 -24.02 4.49
C THR A 36 17.04 -22.61 4.79
N ARG A 37 17.62 -22.47 6.00
CA ARG A 37 17.94 -21.35 6.97
C ARG A 37 18.89 -20.14 6.62
N ASN A 38 18.55 -18.88 7.04
CA ASN A 38 19.36 -17.71 7.62
C ASN A 38 19.11 -16.24 7.08
N GLN A 39 18.71 -15.28 7.94
CA GLN A 39 18.03 -13.95 7.71
C GLN A 39 18.87 -12.63 7.55
N LYS A 40 18.30 -11.56 6.91
CA LYS A 40 18.38 -10.05 7.14
C LYS A 40 18.08 -9.10 5.90
N THR A 41 16.87 -8.50 5.75
CA THR A 41 16.27 -7.94 4.48
C THR A 41 16.46 -6.45 4.12
N PHE A 42 17.08 -5.61 4.95
CA PHE A 42 17.21 -4.16 4.67
C PHE A 42 18.67 -3.70 4.69
N ARG A 43 19.10 -2.92 3.69
CA ARG A 43 20.47 -2.36 3.61
C ARG A 43 20.51 -0.96 2.96
N PRO A 44 20.76 0.12 3.72
CA PRO A 44 21.05 1.44 3.16
C PRO A 44 22.50 1.54 2.63
N LYS A 45 22.71 2.28 1.52
CA LYS A 45 24.06 2.61 0.97
C LYS A 45 24.32 4.13 1.03
N LYS A 46 25.56 4.53 1.34
CA LYS A 46 25.98 5.94 1.49
C LYS A 46 26.29 6.63 0.14
N SER A 47 25.85 7.90 0.09
CA SER A 47 26.23 9.05 -0.76
C SER A 47 26.10 8.99 -2.29
N ALA A 48 25.11 9.73 -2.82
CA ALA A 48 25.16 10.42 -4.12
C ALA A 48 24.13 11.60 -4.13
N PRO A 49 24.37 12.70 -4.87
CA PRO A 49 23.55 13.91 -4.84
C PRO A 49 22.29 13.76 -5.71
N SER A 50 21.13 14.17 -5.19
CA SER A 50 19.84 14.07 -5.89
C SER A 50 19.46 15.43 -6.47
N GLY A 51 19.54 15.57 -7.80
CA GLY A 51 19.16 16.77 -8.55
C GLY A 51 17.86 16.61 -9.35
N SER A 52 17.21 17.76 -9.60
CA SER A 52 16.09 18.12 -10.51
C SER A 52 14.81 17.25 -10.56
N LYS A 53 14.89 15.91 -10.50
CA LYS A 53 13.72 15.01 -10.57
C LYS A 53 12.79 15.13 -9.36
N GLY A 54 13.33 15.31 -8.16
CA GLY A 54 12.53 15.47 -6.94
C GLY A 54 11.66 16.73 -6.95
N LEU A 55 12.17 17.83 -7.50
CA LEU A 55 11.46 19.11 -7.55
C LEU A 55 10.28 19.10 -8.55
N GLN A 56 10.43 18.41 -9.68
CA GLN A 56 9.32 18.22 -10.63
C GLN A 56 8.24 17.31 -10.04
N LEU A 57 8.64 16.22 -9.39
CA LEU A 57 7.73 15.31 -8.70
C LEU A 57 6.88 16.05 -7.64
N LYS A 58 7.52 16.89 -6.82
CA LYS A 58 6.84 17.69 -5.80
C LYS A 58 5.73 18.59 -6.37
N LYS A 59 6.00 19.31 -7.47
CA LYS A 59 5.01 20.20 -8.12
C LYS A 59 3.75 19.48 -8.60
N HIS A 60 3.89 18.27 -9.15
CA HIS A 60 2.74 17.48 -9.62
C HIS A 60 1.90 16.92 -8.48
N ILE A 61 2.55 16.59 -7.36
CA ILE A 61 1.91 16.08 -6.16
C ILE A 61 1.09 17.18 -5.48
N ASP A 62 1.68 18.37 -5.27
CA ASP A 62 1.00 19.49 -4.63
C ASP A 62 -0.27 19.94 -5.39
N ALA A 63 -0.26 19.85 -6.72
CA ALA A 63 -1.39 20.21 -7.58
C ALA A 63 -2.59 19.24 -7.52
N THR A 64 -2.38 18.01 -7.03
CA THR A 64 -3.38 16.92 -7.13
C THR A 64 -3.83 16.36 -5.78
N LEU A 65 -3.19 16.73 -4.67
CA LEU A 65 -3.48 16.17 -3.34
C LEU A 65 -4.81 16.61 -2.70
N GLY A 66 -5.51 17.62 -3.22
CA GLY A 66 -6.88 18.01 -2.84
C GLY A 66 -7.13 18.36 -1.36
N SER A 67 -8.16 19.16 -1.08
CA SER A 67 -8.50 19.66 0.28
C SER A 67 -9.50 18.77 1.05
N GLY A 68 -9.63 17.48 0.70
CA GLY A 68 -10.56 16.57 1.38
C GLY A 68 -10.11 16.21 2.80
N ASN A 69 -11.05 16.09 3.74
CA ASN A 69 -10.78 15.73 5.14
C ASN A 69 -10.53 14.22 5.33
N LEU A 70 -9.55 13.68 4.60
CA LEU A 70 -9.16 12.27 4.69
C LEU A 70 -8.61 11.90 6.07
N ARG A 71 -8.18 12.89 6.86
CA ARG A 71 -7.67 12.69 8.21
C ARG A 71 -8.75 12.26 9.21
N GLU A 72 -9.98 12.75 9.06
CA GLU A 72 -11.10 12.25 9.87
C GLU A 72 -11.52 10.85 9.46
N ALA A 73 -11.44 10.53 8.16
CA ALA A 73 -11.86 9.23 7.64
C ALA A 73 -11.04 8.07 8.23
N VAL A 74 -9.74 8.26 8.46
CA VAL A 74 -8.82 7.20 8.95
C VAL A 74 -8.93 6.90 10.45
N ARG A 75 -9.68 7.69 11.23
CA ARG A 75 -9.76 7.53 12.69
C ARG A 75 -10.55 6.28 13.07
N LEU A 76 -10.11 5.62 14.15
CA LEU A 76 -10.90 4.58 14.80
C LEU A 76 -12.24 5.18 15.29
N PRO A 77 -13.39 4.66 14.85
CA PRO A 77 -14.67 5.18 15.33
C PRO A 77 -14.86 4.90 16.83
N PRO A 78 -15.57 5.77 17.57
CA PRO A 78 -15.81 5.57 19.00
C PRO A 78 -16.56 4.27 19.27
N GLY A 79 -15.98 3.40 20.10
CA GLY A 79 -16.58 2.12 20.50
C GLY A 79 -16.23 0.93 19.61
N GLU A 80 -15.50 1.15 18.51
CA GLU A 80 -14.98 0.06 17.67
C GLU A 80 -13.70 -0.55 18.23
N ASP A 81 -13.50 -1.84 17.96
CA ASP A 81 -12.25 -2.54 18.28
C ASP A 81 -11.14 -2.19 17.27
N LEU A 82 -9.92 -1.99 17.78
CA LEU A 82 -8.79 -1.62 16.95
C LEU A 82 -8.41 -2.71 15.94
N ASN A 83 -8.43 -3.98 16.35
CA ASN A 83 -8.03 -5.07 15.47
C ASN A 83 -9.09 -5.31 14.39
N GLU A 84 -10.38 -5.21 14.74
CA GLU A 84 -11.47 -5.23 13.77
C GLU A 84 -11.34 -4.10 12.74
N TRP A 85 -11.05 -2.87 13.18
CA TRP A 85 -10.82 -1.73 12.30
C TRP A 85 -9.61 -1.92 11.38
N LEU A 86 -8.52 -2.50 11.89
CA LEU A 86 -7.33 -2.82 11.10
C LEU A 86 -7.51 -4.05 10.20
N ALA A 87 -8.52 -4.90 10.45
CA ALA A 87 -8.74 -6.13 9.71
C ALA A 87 -9.67 -5.97 8.51
N VAL A 88 -10.49 -4.90 8.45
CA VAL A 88 -11.78 -4.90 7.72
C VAL A 88 -11.71 -5.64 6.39
N ASN A 89 -12.26 -6.85 6.47
CA ASN A 89 -12.36 -7.88 5.45
C ASN A 89 -13.58 -7.56 4.56
N SER A 90 -13.45 -7.73 3.24
CA SER A 90 -14.53 -7.39 2.28
C SER A 90 -15.86 -8.15 2.51
N LYS A 91 -15.87 -9.22 3.32
CA LYS A 91 -17.09 -9.99 3.68
C LYS A 91 -17.97 -9.33 4.75
N TYR A 92 -17.42 -8.49 5.62
CA TYR A 92 -18.19 -7.82 6.69
C TYR A 92 -18.81 -6.49 6.28
N ARG A 93 -18.42 -6.02 5.09
CA ARG A 93 -18.82 -4.74 4.49
C ARG A 93 -20.27 -4.69 3.99
N PHE A 94 -20.99 -5.82 4.00
CA PHE A 94 -22.40 -5.89 3.57
C PHE A 94 -23.44 -5.67 4.69
N ILE A 95 -23.03 -5.59 5.96
CA ILE A 95 -23.97 -5.54 7.09
C ILE A 95 -24.20 -4.11 7.62
N SER A 96 -23.29 -3.16 7.33
CA SER A 96 -23.41 -1.76 7.75
C SER A 96 -23.64 -0.83 6.55
N ASN A 97 -24.75 -0.08 6.56
CA ASN A 97 -25.04 0.99 5.57
C ASN A 97 -24.16 2.25 5.77
N ASP A 98 -23.17 2.19 6.65
CA ASP A 98 -22.27 3.31 6.94
C ASP A 98 -20.95 3.14 6.18
N PHE A 99 -20.85 3.86 5.06
CA PHE A 99 -19.72 3.86 4.14
C PHE A 99 -18.50 4.64 4.70
N SER A 100 -18.48 4.97 5.99
CA SER A 100 -17.34 5.63 6.66
C SER A 100 -16.29 4.64 7.19
N SER A 101 -16.57 3.33 7.14
CA SER A 101 -15.69 2.23 7.60
C SER A 101 -14.98 1.56 6.42
N LEU A 102 -14.08 2.30 5.75
CA LEU A 102 -13.58 1.97 4.40
C LEU A 102 -12.06 1.80 4.29
N ILE A 103 -11.39 1.54 5.40
CA ILE A 103 -9.94 1.75 5.44
C ILE A 103 -9.28 0.62 6.20
N SER A 104 -8.98 -0.45 5.48
CA SER A 104 -8.10 -1.50 5.98
C SER A 104 -6.87 -1.69 5.10
N PRO A 105 -5.82 -2.37 5.61
CA PRO A 105 -4.71 -2.87 4.81
C PRO A 105 -5.16 -3.68 3.58
N VAL A 106 -6.35 -4.30 3.61
CA VAL A 106 -6.94 -5.01 2.47
C VAL A 106 -7.33 -4.03 1.36
N ASP A 107 -7.96 -2.91 1.70
CA ASP A 107 -8.30 -1.85 0.73
C ASP A 107 -7.03 -1.26 0.09
N PHE A 108 -5.97 -1.04 0.88
CA PHE A 108 -4.69 -0.56 0.35
C PHE A 108 -3.98 -1.60 -0.51
N PHE A 109 -4.05 -2.88 -0.17
CA PHE A 109 -3.56 -3.97 -1.01
C PHE A 109 -4.25 -3.95 -2.37
N ASN A 110 -5.59 -3.87 -2.41
CA ASN A 110 -6.36 -3.81 -3.64
C ASN A 110 -6.02 -2.57 -4.48
N GLN A 111 -5.93 -1.40 -3.84
CA GLN A 111 -5.55 -0.15 -4.51
C GLN A 111 -4.14 -0.24 -5.12
N VAL A 112 -3.16 -0.75 -4.37
CA VAL A 112 -1.78 -0.92 -4.87
C VAL A 112 -1.74 -1.97 -5.98
N ASN A 113 -2.52 -3.05 -5.87
CA ASN A 113 -2.58 -4.09 -6.90
C ASN A 113 -3.14 -3.53 -8.22
N ILE A 114 -4.22 -2.74 -8.17
CA ILE A 114 -4.78 -2.07 -9.34
C ILE A 114 -3.80 -1.05 -9.93
N LEU A 115 -3.24 -0.18 -9.10
CA LEU A 115 -2.25 0.83 -9.52
C LEU A 115 -1.01 0.20 -10.14
N TYR A 116 -0.52 -0.91 -9.59
CA TYR A 116 0.62 -1.62 -10.15
C TYR A 116 0.26 -2.40 -11.41
N GLY A 117 -0.99 -2.88 -11.51
CA GLY A 117 -1.56 -3.54 -12.69
C GLY A 117 -1.36 -2.72 -13.97
N THR A 118 -1.57 -1.40 -13.91
CA THR A 118 -1.38 -0.47 -15.05
C THR A 118 0.09 -0.27 -15.45
N LEU A 119 1.02 -0.73 -14.60
CA LEU A 119 2.45 -0.62 -14.79
C LEU A 119 3.16 -1.92 -15.17
N THR A 120 2.48 -3.06 -15.15
CA THR A 120 3.07 -4.40 -15.33
C THR A 120 3.84 -4.55 -16.66
N GLU A 121 3.34 -3.98 -17.75
CA GLU A 121 4.02 -3.99 -19.05
C GLU A 121 5.24 -3.05 -19.10
N PHE A 122 5.34 -2.09 -18.17
CA PHE A 122 6.42 -1.10 -18.12
C PHE A 122 7.48 -1.42 -17.07
N CYS A 123 7.11 -2.12 -16.00
CA CYS A 123 7.99 -2.57 -14.93
C CYS A 123 8.52 -3.98 -15.25
N THR A 124 9.52 -4.06 -16.12
CA THR A 124 10.10 -5.34 -16.55
C THR A 124 11.39 -5.65 -15.80
N SER A 125 11.82 -6.92 -15.77
CA SER A 125 13.12 -7.30 -15.20
C SER A 125 14.32 -6.65 -15.89
N SER A 126 14.18 -6.23 -17.16
CA SER A 126 15.23 -5.48 -17.87
C SER A 126 15.30 -4.01 -17.47
N ARG A 127 14.15 -3.36 -17.23
CA ARG A 127 14.08 -1.95 -16.81
C ARG A 127 14.32 -1.77 -15.33
N CYS A 128 13.82 -2.69 -14.52
CA CYS A 128 13.86 -2.67 -13.06
C CYS A 128 14.49 -3.98 -12.53
N PRO A 129 15.79 -4.22 -12.78
CA PRO A 129 16.48 -5.47 -12.42
C PRO A 129 16.63 -5.66 -10.91
N THR A 130 16.34 -4.63 -10.12
CA THR A 130 16.31 -4.70 -8.66
C THR A 130 15.12 -3.89 -8.14
N MET A 131 14.43 -4.40 -7.13
CA MET A 131 13.43 -3.62 -6.41
C MET A 131 14.09 -2.47 -5.61
N SER A 132 13.81 -1.23 -6.00
CA SER A 132 14.46 -0.05 -5.43
C SER A 132 13.54 1.18 -5.39
N ALA A 133 13.83 2.09 -4.46
CA ALA A 133 13.28 3.44 -4.43
C ALA A 133 14.42 4.44 -4.68
N GLY A 134 14.58 4.80 -5.96
CA GLY A 134 15.70 5.64 -6.42
C GLY A 134 17.06 4.96 -6.20
N PRO A 135 18.16 5.73 -6.32
CA PRO A 135 19.51 5.16 -6.22
C PRO A 135 19.91 4.80 -4.78
N LYS A 136 19.21 5.32 -3.76
CA LYS A 136 19.59 5.23 -2.34
C LYS A 136 19.06 3.98 -1.64
N TYR A 137 17.89 3.48 -2.04
CA TYR A 137 17.18 2.43 -1.31
C TYR A 137 16.99 1.20 -2.20
N LYS A 138 17.42 0.04 -1.70
CA LYS A 138 17.22 -1.27 -2.33
C LYS A 138 16.47 -2.18 -1.38
N TYR A 139 15.47 -2.89 -1.90
CA TYR A 139 14.63 -3.81 -1.15
C TYR A 139 14.95 -5.24 -1.54
N ARG A 140 15.18 -6.09 -0.53
CA ARG A 140 15.38 -7.53 -0.70
C ARG A 140 14.16 -8.27 -0.18
N TRP A 141 13.82 -9.37 -0.85
CA TRP A 141 12.65 -10.17 -0.50
C TRP A 141 13.00 -11.29 0.47
N ALA A 142 12.19 -11.47 1.50
CA ALA A 142 12.12 -12.68 2.33
C ALA A 142 10.73 -12.73 2.96
N ASP A 143 10.06 -13.87 2.93
CA ASP A 143 8.77 -14.10 3.59
C ASP A 143 8.92 -14.72 4.99
N GLY A 144 10.12 -15.21 5.33
CA GLY A 144 10.39 -15.90 6.60
C GLY A 144 9.96 -17.37 6.63
N VAL A 145 9.23 -17.83 5.60
CA VAL A 145 8.69 -19.19 5.49
C VAL A 145 9.40 -19.94 4.36
N THR A 146 9.11 -19.61 3.10
CA THR A 146 9.72 -20.26 1.93
C THR A 146 11.11 -19.69 1.65
N ILE A 147 11.23 -18.36 1.70
CA ILE A 147 12.44 -17.58 1.45
C ILE A 147 12.85 -16.94 2.78
N LYS A 148 13.63 -17.69 3.56
CA LYS A 148 14.16 -17.23 4.85
C LYS A 148 15.33 -16.26 4.70
N LYS A 149 16.09 -16.40 3.61
CA LYS A 149 17.22 -15.53 3.29
C LYS A 149 16.76 -14.41 2.36
N PRO A 150 17.05 -13.15 2.67
CA PRO A 150 16.85 -12.03 1.77
C PRO A 150 17.53 -12.23 0.43
N ILE A 151 16.74 -12.33 -0.62
CA ILE A 151 17.22 -12.42 -2.00
C ILE A 151 17.05 -11.08 -2.72
N GLU A 152 17.96 -10.80 -3.63
CA GLU A 152 17.78 -9.73 -4.61
C GLU A 152 16.97 -10.28 -5.77
N VAL A 153 15.91 -9.57 -6.12
CA VAL A 153 15.03 -9.89 -7.23
C VAL A 153 14.68 -8.59 -7.97
N SER A 154 14.24 -8.73 -9.23
CA SER A 154 13.72 -7.60 -10.00
C SER A 154 12.49 -7.00 -9.32
N ALA A 155 12.17 -5.75 -9.64
CA ALA A 155 10.98 -5.08 -9.12
C ALA A 155 9.67 -5.86 -9.41
N PRO A 156 9.39 -6.31 -10.65
CA PRO A 156 8.18 -7.10 -10.90
C PRO A 156 8.14 -8.40 -10.10
N LYS A 157 9.28 -9.10 -9.98
CA LYS A 157 9.35 -10.34 -9.19
C LYS A 157 9.15 -10.09 -7.69
N TYR A 158 9.64 -8.96 -7.18
CA TYR A 158 9.38 -8.55 -5.80
C TYR A 158 7.89 -8.29 -5.57
N VAL A 159 7.24 -7.56 -6.49
CA VAL A 159 5.82 -7.22 -6.35
C VAL A 159 4.95 -8.47 -6.46
N GLU A 160 5.26 -9.38 -7.38
CA GLU A 160 4.62 -10.71 -7.45
C GLU A 160 4.67 -11.43 -6.10
N TYR A 161 5.88 -11.66 -5.55
CA TYR A 161 6.00 -12.30 -4.24
C TYR A 161 5.31 -11.55 -3.12
N LEU A 162 5.24 -10.22 -3.20
CA LEU A 162 4.53 -9.41 -2.24
C LEU A 162 3.03 -9.64 -2.29
N MET A 163 2.44 -9.64 -3.48
CA MET A 163 1.00 -9.80 -3.62
C MET A 163 0.57 -11.19 -3.14
N ASP A 164 1.26 -12.24 -3.61
CA ASP A 164 1.00 -13.62 -3.19
C ASP A 164 1.13 -13.77 -1.66
N TRP A 165 2.14 -13.13 -1.06
CA TRP A 165 2.34 -13.19 0.37
C TRP A 165 1.23 -12.47 1.14
N ILE A 166 0.81 -11.27 0.71
CA ILE A 166 -0.27 -10.55 1.38
C ILE A 166 -1.57 -11.36 1.29
N GLU A 167 -1.91 -11.88 0.11
CA GLU A 167 -3.10 -12.71 -0.10
C GLU A 167 -3.11 -13.91 0.84
N ALA A 168 -1.99 -14.65 0.92
CA ALA A 168 -1.85 -15.77 1.84
C ALA A 168 -1.99 -15.36 3.33
N GLN A 169 -1.56 -14.16 3.71
CA GLN A 169 -1.79 -13.66 5.08
C GLN A 169 -3.26 -13.33 5.32
N LEU A 170 -3.95 -12.72 4.35
CA LEU A 170 -5.35 -12.30 4.46
C LEU A 170 -6.32 -13.50 4.46
N ASP A 171 -5.96 -14.57 3.74
CA ASP A 171 -6.74 -15.81 3.68
C ASP A 171 -6.56 -16.71 4.92
N ASP A 172 -5.52 -16.49 5.72
CA ASP A 172 -5.24 -17.26 6.93
C ASP A 172 -6.21 -16.87 8.06
N GLU A 173 -7.25 -17.67 8.29
CA GLU A 173 -8.24 -17.45 9.35
C GLU A 173 -7.65 -17.40 10.77
N SER A 174 -6.43 -17.93 10.98
CA SER A 174 -5.73 -17.82 12.26
C SER A 174 -5.14 -16.42 12.49
N ILE A 175 -4.98 -15.64 11.42
CA ILE A 175 -4.45 -14.27 11.44
C ILE A 175 -5.57 -13.25 11.24
N PHE A 176 -6.44 -13.49 10.26
CA PHE A 176 -7.61 -12.66 9.95
C PHE A 176 -8.88 -13.52 10.14
N PRO A 177 -9.43 -13.58 11.37
CA PRO A 177 -10.62 -14.36 11.64
C PRO A 177 -11.80 -13.96 10.76
N GLN A 178 -12.49 -14.96 10.19
CA GLN A 178 -13.70 -14.77 9.37
C GLN A 178 -15.00 -15.00 10.14
N LYS A 179 -14.93 -15.13 11.47
CA LYS A 179 -16.10 -15.30 12.34
C LYS A 179 -16.23 -14.09 13.26
N LEU A 180 -17.45 -13.55 13.35
CA LEU A 180 -17.74 -12.40 14.22
C LEU A 180 -17.43 -12.77 15.67
N GLY A 181 -16.68 -11.90 16.35
CA GLY A 181 -16.29 -12.08 17.75
C GLY A 181 -15.20 -13.13 17.97
N ALA A 182 -14.58 -13.65 16.91
CA ALA A 182 -13.37 -14.47 17.05
C ALA A 182 -12.18 -13.59 17.45
N ALA A 183 -11.37 -14.07 18.39
CA ALA A 183 -10.21 -13.32 18.86
C ALA A 183 -9.10 -13.28 17.80
N PHE A 184 -8.53 -12.10 17.58
CA PHE A 184 -7.30 -11.94 16.80
C PHE A 184 -6.10 -12.55 17.53
N PRO A 185 -5.11 -13.08 16.80
CA PRO A 185 -3.93 -13.61 17.45
C PRO A 185 -3.05 -12.49 18.04
N PRO A 186 -2.19 -12.81 19.02
CA PRO A 186 -1.32 -11.82 19.66
C PRO A 186 -0.37 -11.09 18.69
N ASN A 187 -0.03 -11.70 17.55
CA ASN A 187 0.86 -11.14 16.54
C ASN A 187 0.13 -10.45 15.37
N PHE A 188 -1.19 -10.27 15.44
CA PHE A 188 -1.98 -9.65 14.38
C PHE A 188 -1.42 -8.29 13.95
N LEU A 189 -1.15 -7.41 14.93
CA LEU A 189 -0.63 -6.07 14.66
C LEU A 189 0.75 -6.11 13.97
N ASP A 190 1.62 -7.07 14.34
CA ASP A 190 2.93 -7.25 13.69
C ASP A 190 2.78 -7.62 12.21
N VAL A 191 1.76 -8.43 11.88
CA VAL A 191 1.43 -8.78 10.50
C VAL A 191 0.93 -7.56 9.74
N VAL A 192 -0.01 -6.79 10.30
CA VAL A 192 -0.54 -5.55 9.71
C VAL A 192 0.56 -4.51 9.45
N ILE A 193 1.46 -4.32 10.42
CA ILE A 193 2.66 -3.48 10.29
C ILE A 193 3.53 -3.98 9.14
N THR A 194 3.73 -5.29 9.03
CA THR A 194 4.56 -5.88 7.98
C THR A 194 3.95 -5.72 6.60
N ILE A 195 2.64 -5.94 6.46
CA ILE A 195 1.87 -5.68 5.22
C ILE A 195 2.04 -4.22 4.81
N SER A 196 1.76 -3.29 5.73
CA SER A 196 1.84 -1.85 5.49
C SER A 196 3.23 -1.42 5.02
N LYS A 197 4.30 -1.82 5.73
CA LYS A 197 5.68 -1.53 5.33
C LYS A 197 6.02 -2.06 3.94
N ARG A 198 5.51 -3.23 3.56
CA ARG A 198 5.80 -3.82 2.26
C ARG A 198 5.00 -3.15 1.13
N LEU A 199 3.72 -2.81 1.35
CA LEU A 199 2.93 -2.01 0.41
C LEU A 199 3.55 -0.63 0.15
N PHE A 200 4.07 0.01 1.20
CA PHE A 200 4.81 1.28 1.06
C PHE A 200 5.99 1.16 0.08
N ARG A 201 6.69 0.02 0.04
CA ARG A 201 7.80 -0.20 -0.90
C ARG A 201 7.32 -0.15 -2.36
N VAL A 202 6.11 -0.62 -2.64
CA VAL A 202 5.51 -0.54 -3.99
C VAL A 202 5.23 0.92 -4.35
N TYR A 203 4.58 1.68 -3.47
CA TYR A 203 4.38 3.13 -3.68
C TYR A 203 5.70 3.84 -3.96
N THR A 204 6.72 3.62 -3.12
CA THR A 204 8.04 4.25 -3.31
C THR A 204 8.68 3.86 -4.64
N HIS A 205 8.52 2.61 -5.07
CA HIS A 205 9.04 2.17 -6.35
C HIS A 205 8.32 2.87 -7.52
N ILE A 206 6.99 2.97 -7.47
CA ILE A 206 6.18 3.66 -8.48
C ILE A 206 6.59 5.13 -8.59
N TYR A 207 6.65 5.86 -7.47
CA TYR A 207 7.03 7.27 -7.46
C TYR A 207 8.45 7.53 -8.01
N HIS A 208 9.41 6.66 -7.69
CA HIS A 208 10.80 6.86 -8.13
C HIS A 208 11.05 6.38 -9.57
N SER A 209 10.42 5.28 -9.99
CA SER A 209 10.79 4.56 -11.22
C SER A 209 9.77 4.72 -12.34
N HIS A 210 8.49 4.94 -12.00
CA HIS A 210 7.39 4.90 -12.95
C HIS A 210 6.47 6.13 -12.93
N PHE A 211 6.78 7.17 -12.14
CA PHE A 211 5.91 8.35 -12.04
C PHE A 211 5.65 9.04 -13.38
N GLN A 212 6.66 9.17 -14.24
CA GLN A 212 6.47 9.73 -15.59
C GLN A 212 5.49 8.90 -16.43
N LYS A 213 5.47 7.58 -16.21
CA LYS A 213 4.53 6.70 -16.89
C LYS A 213 3.11 6.89 -16.35
N ILE A 214 2.96 6.97 -15.03
CA ILE A 214 1.69 7.32 -14.37
C ILE A 214 1.13 8.66 -14.91
N VAL A 215 1.97 9.69 -15.04
CA VAL A 215 1.56 10.98 -15.64
C VAL A 215 1.10 10.82 -17.09
N SER A 216 1.81 10.01 -17.89
CA SER A 216 1.39 9.77 -19.29
C SER A 216 0.07 8.98 -19.39
N LEU A 217 -0.26 8.19 -18.38
CA LEU A 217 -1.53 7.46 -18.25
C LEU A 217 -2.64 8.32 -17.63
N LYS A 218 -2.32 9.53 -17.15
CA LYS A 218 -3.24 10.43 -16.43
C LYS A 218 -3.77 9.84 -15.12
N GLU A 219 -2.96 9.03 -14.46
CA GLU A 219 -3.30 8.34 -13.21
C GLU A 219 -2.70 8.99 -11.96
N GLU A 220 -1.98 10.11 -12.11
CA GLU A 220 -1.25 10.75 -11.01
C GLU A 220 -2.16 11.21 -9.87
N ALA A 221 -3.36 11.68 -10.17
CA ALA A 221 -4.35 12.06 -9.16
C ALA A 221 -4.80 10.84 -8.33
N HIS A 222 -5.00 9.69 -8.97
CA HIS A 222 -5.38 8.45 -8.31
C HIS A 222 -4.25 7.94 -7.42
N LEU A 223 -3.02 7.86 -7.95
CA LEU A 223 -1.84 7.49 -7.19
C LEU A 223 -1.67 8.38 -5.94
N ASN A 224 -1.74 9.70 -6.11
CA ASN A 224 -1.53 10.65 -5.02
C ASN A 224 -2.64 10.60 -3.97
N THR A 225 -3.88 10.38 -4.38
CA THR A 225 -5.01 10.23 -3.45
C THR A 225 -4.91 8.94 -2.65
N CYS A 226 -4.63 7.81 -3.31
CA CYS A 226 -4.42 6.52 -2.64
C CYS A 226 -3.23 6.58 -1.67
N PHE A 227 -2.12 7.20 -2.10
CA PHE A 227 -0.95 7.37 -1.26
C PHE A 227 -1.18 8.31 -0.08
N LYS A 228 -1.89 9.43 -0.28
CA LYS A 228 -2.28 10.35 0.81
C LYS A 228 -3.08 9.61 1.87
N HIS A 229 -4.06 8.83 1.43
CA HIS A 229 -4.90 8.04 2.32
C HIS A 229 -4.08 6.99 3.10
N PHE A 230 -3.19 6.27 2.40
CA PHE A 230 -2.27 5.31 3.00
C PHE A 230 -1.35 5.93 4.05
N VAL A 231 -0.76 7.09 3.77
CA VAL A 231 0.13 7.81 4.70
C VAL A 231 -0.64 8.26 5.94
N LEU A 232 -1.83 8.83 5.78
CA LEU A 232 -2.66 9.27 6.91
C LEU A 232 -3.06 8.09 7.80
N PHE A 233 -3.47 6.97 7.21
CA PHE A 233 -3.85 5.76 7.94
C PHE A 233 -2.67 5.14 8.70
N THR A 234 -1.54 4.93 8.00
CA THR A 234 -0.35 4.35 8.63
C THR A 234 0.26 5.25 9.69
N TRP A 235 0.07 6.57 9.58
CA TRP A 235 0.46 7.52 10.61
C TRP A 235 -0.46 7.46 11.84
N GLU A 236 -1.78 7.44 11.66
CA GLU A 236 -2.76 7.42 12.75
C GLU A 236 -2.54 6.22 13.68
N PHE A 237 -2.27 5.04 13.11
CA PHE A 237 -2.07 3.80 13.85
C PHE A 237 -0.59 3.41 14.06
N CYS A 238 0.35 4.32 13.74
CA CYS A 238 1.79 4.10 13.91
C CYS A 238 2.31 2.80 13.25
N LEU A 239 1.79 2.49 12.06
CA LEU A 239 2.06 1.22 11.36
C LEU A 239 3.42 1.21 10.65
N ILE A 240 4.01 2.37 10.39
CA ILE A 240 5.30 2.51 9.70
C ILE A 240 6.17 3.53 10.43
N ASP A 241 7.38 3.11 10.80
CA ASP A 241 8.37 4.01 11.39
C ASP A 241 8.80 5.11 10.43
N LYS A 242 9.04 6.31 10.94
CA LYS A 242 9.52 7.46 10.15
C LYS A 242 10.78 7.16 9.33
N VAL A 243 11.66 6.29 9.84
CA VAL A 243 12.89 5.87 9.14
C VAL A 243 12.57 5.10 7.86
N GLU A 244 11.53 4.27 7.88
CA GLU A 244 11.10 3.51 6.70
C GLU A 244 10.41 4.42 5.66
N LEU A 245 9.81 5.55 6.10
CA LEU A 245 9.20 6.56 5.22
C LEU A 245 10.22 7.47 4.50
N ALA A 246 11.50 7.39 4.87
CA ALA A 246 12.58 8.23 4.33
C ALA A 246 12.69 8.29 2.78
N PRO A 247 12.33 7.26 1.99
CA PRO A 247 12.36 7.34 0.53
C PRO A 247 11.38 8.36 -0.08
N LEU A 248 10.33 8.76 0.66
CA LEU A 248 9.32 9.73 0.24
C LEU A 248 9.09 10.80 1.32
N SER A 249 10.06 11.07 2.19
CA SER A 249 9.89 11.96 3.36
C SER A 249 9.34 13.33 2.99
N GLU A 250 9.80 13.94 1.90
CA GLU A 250 9.31 15.25 1.45
C GLU A 250 7.80 15.24 1.12
N ILE A 251 7.31 14.16 0.51
CA ILE A 251 5.90 14.01 0.13
C ILE A 251 5.07 13.68 1.37
N VAL A 252 5.57 12.78 2.21
CA VAL A 252 4.93 12.37 3.47
C VAL A 252 4.78 13.57 4.40
N GLU A 253 5.83 14.38 4.59
CA GLU A 253 5.77 15.59 5.42
C GLU A 253 4.74 16.58 4.89
N SER A 254 4.67 16.78 3.57
CA SER A 254 3.67 17.65 2.96
C SER A 254 2.24 17.15 3.20
N ILE A 255 2.00 15.84 3.15
CA ILE A 255 0.69 15.23 3.43
C ILE A 255 0.31 15.39 4.91
N LEU A 256 1.27 15.27 5.82
CA LEU A 256 1.00 15.32 7.26
C LEU A 256 0.82 16.74 7.81
N GLN A 257 1.38 17.74 7.12
CA GLN A 257 1.26 19.17 7.46
C GLN A 257 -0.01 19.84 6.91
N GLY A 258 -0.61 19.28 5.86
CA GLY A 258 -1.85 19.76 5.23
C GLY A 258 -3.11 19.13 5.80
#